data_AF-A0A558J112-F1
#
_entry.id   AF-A0A558J112-F1
#
_cell.length_a   1.000
_cell.length_b   1.000
_cell.length_c   1.000
_cell.angle_alpha   90.00
_cell.angle_beta   90.00
_cell.angle_gamma   90.00
#
_symmetry.space_group_name_H-M   'P 1'
#
loop_
_entity.id
_entity.type
_entity.pdbx_description
1 polymer ?
#
loop_
_entity_poly.entity_id
_entity_poly.type
_entity_poly.pdbx_seq_one_letter_code
_entity_poly.pdbx_strand_id
1 'polypeptide(L)'
;MAKIKHDAEAFHAEIAMRVYDESVTDAIDVITRDGEPETLLAVVRSLVDFNVYYSNQKNYKTYQHAYAAIGAAIDKANPEHQPLNKHWTK
;
A
#
# COMPACT_ATOMS: atom_id res chain seq x y z
N MET A 1 14.70 -5.02 -11.57
CA MET A 1 13.75 -3.88 -11.56
C MET A 1 12.51 -4.33 -10.81
N ALA A 2 11.99 -3.49 -9.92
CA ALA A 2 10.74 -3.79 -9.23
C ALA A 2 9.58 -3.81 -10.24
N LYS A 3 8.68 -4.78 -10.12
CA LYS A 3 7.53 -4.96 -11.01
C LYS A 3 6.26 -4.50 -10.30
N ILE A 4 5.58 -3.54 -10.90
CA ILE A 4 4.26 -3.09 -10.43
C ILE A 4 3.21 -3.94 -11.13
N LYS A 5 2.41 -4.67 -10.36
CA LYS A 5 1.23 -5.40 -10.80
C LYS A 5 0.00 -4.58 -10.47
N HIS A 6 -0.79 -4.24 -11.48
CA HIS A 6 -2.07 -3.55 -11.30
C HIS A 6 -3.14 -4.56 -10.92
N ASP A 7 -3.23 -4.89 -9.63
CA ASP A 7 -4.10 -5.92 -9.08
C ASP A 7 -4.68 -5.44 -7.74
N ALA A 8 -5.95 -5.02 -7.78
CA ALA A 8 -6.60 -4.43 -6.63
C ALA A 8 -6.90 -5.47 -5.53
N GLU A 9 -7.17 -6.72 -5.91
CA GLU A 9 -7.43 -7.79 -4.96
C GLU A 9 -6.15 -8.14 -4.19
N ALA A 10 -5.04 -8.33 -4.91
CA ALA A 10 -3.73 -8.57 -4.30
C ALA A 10 -3.27 -7.37 -3.45
N PHE A 11 -3.52 -6.13 -3.90
CA PHE A 11 -3.25 -4.92 -3.10
C PHE A 11 -3.97 -4.96 -1.73
N HIS A 12 -5.27 -5.29 -1.73
CA HIS A 12 -6.05 -5.34 -0.49
C HIS A 12 -5.65 -6.53 0.40
N ALA A 13 -5.39 -7.70 -0.18
CA ALA A 13 -4.93 -8.87 0.55
C ALA A 13 -3.58 -8.63 1.22
N GLU A 14 -2.64 -8.03 0.50
CA GLU A 14 -1.29 -7.73 1.00
C GLU A 14 -1.31 -6.68 2.12
N ILE A 15 -2.15 -5.64 2.01
CA ILE A 15 -2.37 -4.70 3.13
C ILE A 15 -2.92 -5.42 4.36
N ALA A 16 -3.92 -6.29 4.20
CA ALA A 16 -4.49 -7.01 5.34
C ALA A 16 -3.46 -7.91 6.03
N MET A 17 -2.65 -8.63 5.25
CA MET A 17 -1.55 -9.44 5.78
C MET A 17 -0.51 -8.61 6.54
N ARG A 18 -0.10 -7.48 5.99
CA ARG A 18 0.92 -6.63 6.61
C ARG A 18 0.41 -5.84 7.82
N VAL A 19 -0.87 -5.52 7.86
CA VAL A 19 -1.52 -5.00 9.07
C VAL A 19 -1.48 -6.05 10.17
N TYR A 20 -1.82 -7.31 9.85
CA TYR A 20 -1.75 -8.41 10.81
C TYR A 20 -0.33 -8.71 11.31
N ASP A 21 0.67 -8.63 10.42
CA ASP A 21 2.09 -8.80 10.73
C ASP A 21 2.73 -7.52 11.32
N GLU A 22 1.95 -6.44 11.47
CA GLU A 22 2.39 -5.16 12.02
C GLU A 22 3.60 -4.56 11.29
N SER A 23 3.64 -4.77 9.98
CA SER A 23 4.69 -4.41 9.02
C SER A 23 4.12 -3.70 7.79
N VAL A 24 3.02 -2.95 7.95
CA VAL A 24 2.41 -2.23 6.84
C VAL A 24 3.17 -0.94 6.49
N THR A 25 3.79 -0.30 7.48
CA THR A 25 4.38 1.04 7.32
C THR A 25 5.62 1.07 6.42
N ASP A 26 6.38 -0.01 6.33
CA ASP A 26 7.61 -0.09 5.51
C ASP A 26 7.33 -0.61 4.07
N ALA A 27 6.08 -0.94 3.78
CA ALA A 27 5.70 -1.66 2.58
C ALA A 27 4.75 -0.90 1.68
N ILE A 28 4.04 0.08 2.22
CA ILE A 28 3.20 0.98 1.46
C ILE A 28 4.02 2.12 0.88
N ASP A 29 3.67 2.56 -0.32
CA ASP A 29 4.25 3.75 -0.92
C ASP A 29 3.30 4.37 -1.96
N VAL A 30 3.62 5.59 -2.38
CA VAL A 30 2.99 6.25 -3.52
C VAL A 30 4.06 6.54 -4.55
N ILE A 31 3.96 5.88 -5.70
CA ILE A 31 4.97 5.95 -6.76
C ILE A 31 4.39 6.55 -8.03
N THR A 32 5.22 7.19 -8.85
CA THR A 32 4.82 7.65 -10.18
C THR A 32 4.63 6.48 -11.13
N ARG A 33 3.67 6.60 -12.04
CA ARG A 33 3.45 5.62 -13.10
C ARG A 33 4.50 5.80 -14.19
N ASP A 34 5.08 4.70 -14.66
CA ASP A 34 6.07 4.73 -15.71
C ASP A 34 5.47 5.28 -17.02
N GLY A 35 6.18 6.19 -17.68
CA GLY A 35 5.69 6.92 -18.86
C GLY A 35 4.61 7.99 -18.59
N GLU A 36 4.10 8.12 -17.36
CA GLU A 36 3.09 9.12 -16.98
C GLU A 36 3.47 9.80 -15.64
N PRO A 37 4.49 10.69 -15.62
CA PRO A 37 5.04 11.24 -14.38
C PRO A 37 4.05 12.10 -13.56
N GLU A 38 2.97 12.58 -14.18
CA GLU A 38 1.89 13.30 -13.50
C GLU A 38 0.80 12.39 -12.94
N THR A 39 1.02 11.08 -12.95
CA THR A 39 0.10 10.07 -12.45
C THR A 39 0.78 9.28 -11.34
N LEU A 40 0.11 9.20 -10.19
CA LEU A 40 0.56 8.48 -9.01
C LEU A 40 -0.23 7.18 -8.84
N LEU A 41 0.43 6.19 -8.26
CA LEU A 41 -0.12 4.88 -7.92
C LEU A 41 0.06 4.66 -6.43
N ALA A 42 -1.02 4.29 -5.74
CA ALA A 42 -0.93 3.72 -4.40
C ALA A 42 -0.47 2.27 -4.52
N VAL A 43 0.60 1.91 -3.82
CA VAL A 43 1.18 0.57 -3.88
C VAL A 43 1.46 -0.04 -2.52
N VAL A 44 1.50 -1.36 -2.50
CA VAL A 44 2.00 -2.17 -1.38
C VAL A 44 2.98 -3.22 -1.91
N ARG A 45 4.14 -3.34 -1.26
CA ARG A 45 5.16 -4.33 -1.61
C ARG A 45 4.73 -5.71 -1.13
N SER A 46 4.93 -6.73 -1.95
CA SER A 46 4.60 -8.09 -1.53
C SER A 46 5.47 -8.56 -0.37
N LEU A 47 4.88 -9.30 0.58
CA LEU A 47 5.58 -9.98 1.67
C LEU A 47 6.32 -11.23 1.16
N VAL A 48 5.86 -11.81 0.04
CA VAL A 48 6.44 -13.03 -0.55
C VAL A 48 7.56 -12.72 -1.55
N ASP A 49 7.37 -11.71 -2.41
CA ASP A 49 8.37 -11.27 -3.37
C ASP A 49 8.60 -9.76 -3.26
N PHE A 50 9.71 -9.39 -2.62
CA PHE A 50 10.07 -7.99 -2.35
C PHE A 50 10.36 -7.18 -3.63
N ASN A 51 10.47 -7.82 -4.80
CA ASN A 51 10.58 -7.14 -6.09
C ASN A 51 9.22 -6.83 -6.71
N VAL A 52 8.11 -7.24 -6.09
CA VAL A 52 6.76 -7.03 -6.62
C VAL A 52 6.01 -6.02 -5.75
N TYR A 53 5.38 -5.07 -6.43
CA TYR A 53 4.42 -4.15 -5.83
C TYR A 53 3.04 -4.42 -6.44
N TYR A 54 2.01 -4.39 -5.62
CA TYR A 54 0.63 -4.39 -6.08
C TYR A 54 0.08 -2.97 -6.03
N SER A 55 -0.68 -2.56 -7.04
CA SER A 55 -1.41 -1.29 -7.04
C SER A 55 -2.92 -1.54 -7.01
N ASN A 56 -3.66 -0.62 -6.41
CA ASN A 56 -5.12 -0.71 -6.30
C ASN A 56 -5.89 -0.42 -7.63
N GLN A 57 -5.20 -0.50 -8.77
CA GLN A 57 -5.70 -0.16 -10.12
C GLN A 57 -6.26 1.26 -10.31
N LYS A 58 -6.04 2.17 -9.35
CA LYS A 58 -6.45 3.57 -9.46
C LYS A 58 -5.24 4.47 -9.72
N ASN A 59 -5.52 5.53 -10.47
CA ASN A 59 -4.58 6.59 -10.78
C ASN A 59 -4.92 7.83 -9.97
N TYR A 60 -3.90 8.50 -9.44
CA TYR A 60 -4.05 9.68 -8.59
C TYR A 60 -3.28 10.86 -9.16
N LYS A 61 -3.80 12.07 -8.93
CA LYS A 61 -3.11 13.33 -9.29
C LYS A 61 -2.43 14.00 -8.10
N THR A 62 -2.78 13.61 -6.88
CA THR A 62 -2.23 14.17 -5.66
C THR A 62 -1.82 13.07 -4.70
N TYR A 63 -0.72 13.28 -3.98
CA TYR A 63 -0.29 12.37 -2.92
C TYR A 63 -1.36 12.20 -1.85
N GLN A 64 -2.09 13.28 -1.53
CA GLN A 64 -3.20 13.23 -0.57
C GLN A 64 -4.23 12.16 -0.93
N HIS A 65 -4.68 12.08 -2.19
CA HIS A 65 -5.68 11.08 -2.60
C HIS A 65 -5.09 9.67 -2.67
N ALA A 66 -3.82 9.54 -3.06
CA ALA A 66 -3.15 8.24 -3.10
C ALA A 66 -2.97 7.66 -1.69
N TYR A 67 -2.47 8.46 -0.74
CA TYR A 67 -2.35 8.05 0.66
C TYR A 67 -3.70 7.86 1.34
N ALA A 68 -4.72 8.65 1.02
CA ALA A 68 -6.08 8.43 1.54
C ALA A 68 -6.63 7.06 1.11
N ALA A 69 -6.32 6.60 -0.10
CA ALA A 69 -6.75 5.27 -0.56
C ALA A 69 -6.00 4.14 0.16
N ILE A 70 -4.72 4.33 0.49
CA ILE A 70 -3.96 3.40 1.33
C ILE A 70 -4.55 3.37 2.74
N GLY A 71 -4.79 4.54 3.34
CA GLY A 71 -5.42 4.67 4.66
C GLY A 71 -6.77 3.96 4.73
N ALA A 72 -7.64 4.17 3.73
CA ALA A 72 -8.94 3.48 3.68
C ALA A 72 -8.81 1.95 3.58
N ALA A 73 -7.77 1.45 2.89
CA ALA A 73 -7.51 0.01 2.83
C ALA A 73 -6.99 -0.54 4.18
N ILE A 74 -6.17 0.24 4.89
CA ILE A 74 -5.70 -0.08 6.24
C ILE A 74 -6.86 -0.07 7.23
N ASP A 75 -7.69 0.97 7.24
CA ASP A 75 -8.86 1.08 8.14
C ASP A 75 -9.83 -0.09 7.93
N LYS A 76 -10.01 -0.52 6.68
CA LYS A 76 -10.81 -1.71 6.38
C LYS A 76 -10.21 -3.00 6.96
N ALA A 77 -8.89 -3.12 6.97
CA ALA A 77 -8.18 -4.27 7.52
C ALA A 77 -7.98 -4.19 9.05
N ASN A 78 -8.02 -2.99 9.63
CA ASN A 78 -7.83 -2.68 11.04
C ASN A 78 -8.96 -1.75 11.55
N PRO A 79 -10.21 -2.24 11.61
CA PRO A 79 -11.37 -1.40 11.93
C PRO A 79 -11.36 -0.86 13.36
N GLU A 80 -10.60 -1.48 14.25
CA GLU A 80 -10.42 -1.03 15.64
C GLU A 80 -9.25 -0.04 15.80
N HIS A 81 -8.54 0.27 14.71
CA HIS A 81 -7.38 1.15 14.70
C HIS A 81 -6.31 0.75 15.73
N GLN A 82 -6.07 -0.56 15.87
CA GLN A 82 -4.97 -1.10 16.67
C GLN A 82 -3.62 -0.55 16.16
N PRO A 83 -2.57 -0.47 16.99
CA PRO A 83 -1.25 -0.03 16.55
C PRO A 83 -0.76 -0.81 15.32
N LEU A 84 -0.27 -0.10 14.31
CA LEU A 84 0.23 -0.70 13.06
C LEU A 84 1.66 -1.22 13.18
N ASN A 85 2.32 -0.99 14.32
CA ASN A 85 3.58 -1.60 14.71
C ASN A 85 3.75 -1.61 16.24
N LYS A 86 4.58 -2.54 16.76
CA LYS A 86 5.00 -2.60 18.18
C LYS A 86 6.16 -1.66 18.52
N HIS A 87 6.82 -1.11 17.50
CA HIS A 87 8.08 -0.39 17.67
C HIS A 87 7.89 1.07 18.13
N TRP A 88 6.67 1.59 18.07
CA TRP A 88 6.34 2.97 18.41
C TRP A 88 5.52 3.12 19.69
N THR A 89 5.23 2.01 20.41
CA THR A 89 4.84 2.08 21.82
C THR A 89 6.08 2.32 22.67
N LYS A 90 6.35 3.60 22.96
CA LYS A 90 7.22 4.00 24.08
C LYS A 90 6.45 3.97 25.39
#